data_AF-A0A328ZHE4-F1
#
_entry.id   AF-A0A328ZHE4-F1
#
_cell.length_a   1.000
_cell.length_b   1.000
_cell.length_c   1.000
_cell.angle_alpha   90.00
_cell.angle_beta   90.00
_cell.angle_gamma   90.00
#
_symmetry.space_group_name_H-M   'P 1'
#
loop_
_entity.id
_entity.type
_entity.pdbx_description
1 polymer ?
#
loop_
_entity_poly.entity_id
_entity_poly.type
_entity_poly.pdbx_seq_one_letter_code
_entity_poly.pdbx_strand_id
1 'polypeptide(L)'
;MISAPINLLLKVPMMTNQPADLSPETAAWLHTQIAISTARAVAPLREELDKVDDWAGGLFVVFLNVLPHLLRTQPELAAKLAPQWRKAAQRFDALQARGARRARDGESLESLEARKMLYRIFSLMELWPQSAKAKGQ
;
A
#
# COMPACT_ATOMS: atom_id res chain seq x y z
N MET A 1 15.88 5.00 -13.36
CA MET A 1 15.76 4.40 -14.71
C MET A 1 15.57 2.90 -14.56
N ILE A 2 14.33 2.41 -14.62
CA ILE A 2 14.07 0.97 -14.76
C ILE A 2 13.27 0.84 -16.04
N SER A 3 13.99 0.61 -17.13
CA SER A 3 13.40 0.18 -18.40
C SER A 3 13.08 -1.30 -18.24
N ALA A 4 11.82 -1.63 -17.99
CA ALA A 4 11.34 -3.00 -18.11
C ALA A 4 11.06 -3.27 -19.59
N PRO A 5 11.56 -4.37 -20.17
CA PRO A 5 11.39 -4.64 -21.59
C PRO A 5 9.92 -4.98 -21.88
N ILE A 6 9.46 -4.52 -23.04
CA ILE A 6 8.15 -4.79 -23.67
C ILE A 6 7.81 -6.31 -23.78
N ASN A 7 8.77 -7.20 -23.52
CA ASN A 7 8.63 -8.64 -23.65
C ASN A 7 7.74 -9.35 -22.61
N LEU A 8 7.34 -8.71 -21.51
CA LEU A 8 6.49 -9.37 -20.50
C LEU A 8 4.98 -9.28 -20.78
N LEU A 9 4.56 -8.47 -21.77
CA LEU A 9 3.16 -8.33 -22.19
C LEU A 9 2.74 -9.30 -23.31
N LEU A 10 3.65 -10.13 -23.81
CA LEU A 10 3.41 -11.08 -24.90
C LEU A 10 3.03 -12.50 -24.45
N LYS A 11 2.98 -12.78 -23.15
CA LYS A 11 2.49 -14.08 -22.64
C LYS A 11 0.98 -14.05 -22.43
N VAL A 12 0.24 -13.77 -23.50
CA VAL A 12 -1.18 -14.14 -23.56
C VAL A 12 -1.20 -15.66 -23.77
N PRO A 13 -1.81 -16.46 -22.88
CA PRO A 13 -1.97 -17.89 -23.15
C PRO A 13 -2.75 -18.02 -24.47
N MET A 14 -2.20 -18.76 -25.44
CA MET A 14 -2.99 -19.20 -26.60
C MET A 14 -4.14 -20.04 -26.06
N MET A 15 -5.30 -19.40 -25.86
CA MET A 15 -6.56 -20.10 -25.67
C MET A 15 -6.90 -20.73 -27.02
N THR A 16 -6.68 -22.04 -27.14
CA THR A 16 -6.86 -22.86 -28.33
C THR A 16 -8.34 -23.11 -28.69
N ASN A 17 -9.23 -22.14 -28.45
CA ASN A 17 -10.62 -22.17 -28.89
C ASN A 17 -10.91 -20.88 -29.65
N GLN A 18 -10.35 -20.82 -30.85
CA GLN A 18 -10.70 -19.82 -31.84
C GLN A 18 -12.17 -20.05 -32.23
N PRO A 19 -13.03 -19.02 -32.25
CA PRO A 19 -14.37 -19.15 -32.82
C PRO A 19 -14.24 -19.73 -34.22
N ALA A 20 -15.02 -20.76 -34.56
CA ALA A 20 -14.85 -21.54 -35.79
C ALA A 20 -14.85 -20.69 -37.08
N ASP A 21 -15.35 -19.46 -37.00
CA ASP A 21 -15.57 -18.54 -38.12
C ASP A 21 -14.50 -17.43 -38.26
N LEU A 22 -13.46 -17.40 -37.41
CA LEU A 22 -12.42 -16.36 -37.48
C LEU A 22 -11.10 -16.90 -38.04
N SER A 23 -10.58 -16.25 -39.09
CA SER A 23 -9.24 -16.56 -39.60
C SER A 23 -8.17 -16.29 -38.52
N PRO A 24 -7.03 -17.03 -38.51
CA PRO A 24 -5.91 -16.77 -37.61
C PRO A 24 -5.40 -15.33 -37.65
N GLU A 25 -5.37 -14.72 -38.83
CA GLU A 25 -4.97 -13.33 -39.00
C GLU A 25 -5.96 -12.37 -38.33
N THR A 26 -7.27 -12.59 -38.53
CA THR A 26 -8.31 -11.78 -37.91
C THR A 26 -8.28 -11.92 -36.38
N ALA A 27 -8.06 -13.14 -35.87
CA ALA A 27 -7.92 -13.37 -34.43
C ALA A 27 -6.68 -12.64 -33.86
N ALA A 28 -5.53 -12.73 -34.52
CA ALA A 28 -4.31 -12.05 -34.10
C ALA A 28 -4.45 -10.52 -34.13
N TRP A 29 -5.10 -9.98 -35.17
CA TRP A 29 -5.41 -8.56 -35.27
C TRP A 29 -6.34 -8.11 -34.13
N LEU A 30 -7.42 -8.85 -33.84
CA LEU A 30 -8.34 -8.56 -32.75
C LEU A 30 -7.62 -8.56 -31.40
N HIS A 31 -6.80 -9.58 -31.12
CA HIS A 31 -5.99 -9.62 -29.89
C HIS A 31 -5.08 -8.41 -29.76
N THR A 32 -4.46 -7.98 -30.86
CA THR A 32 -3.61 -6.79 -30.90
C THR A 32 -4.42 -5.53 -30.60
N GLN A 33 -5.60 -5.36 -31.21
CA GLN A 33 -6.48 -4.22 -30.95
C GLN A 33 -6.99 -4.19 -29.50
N ILE A 34 -7.31 -5.35 -28.92
CA ILE A 34 -7.71 -5.47 -27.51
C ILE A 34 -6.55 -5.07 -26.60
N ALA A 35 -5.33 -5.56 -26.86
CA ALA A 35 -4.15 -5.20 -26.08
C ALA A 35 -3.87 -3.69 -26.16
N ILE A 36 -3.92 -3.09 -27.35
CA ILE A 36 -3.70 -1.64 -27.54
C ILE A 36 -4.78 -0.83 -26.83
N SER A 37 -6.06 -1.18 -26.99
CA SER A 37 -7.16 -0.44 -26.37
C SER A 37 -7.12 -0.56 -24.84
N THR A 38 -6.81 -1.74 -24.31
CA THR A 38 -6.62 -1.95 -22.87
C THR A 38 -5.45 -1.13 -22.34
N ALA A 39 -4.30 -1.13 -23.04
CA ALA A 39 -3.15 -0.33 -22.62
C ALA A 39 -3.47 1.17 -22.60
N ARG A 40 -4.18 1.67 -23.62
CA ARG A 40 -4.63 3.07 -23.68
C ARG A 40 -5.60 3.43 -22.57
N ALA A 41 -6.52 2.52 -22.21
CA ALA A 41 -7.47 2.75 -21.12
C ALA A 41 -6.81 2.72 -19.74
N VAL A 42 -5.80 1.86 -19.54
CA VAL A 42 -5.11 1.70 -18.25
C VAL A 42 -4.05 2.76 -18.00
N ALA A 43 -3.40 3.28 -19.06
CA ALA A 43 -2.34 4.29 -18.94
C ALA A 43 -2.71 5.51 -18.05
N PRO A 44 -3.84 6.20 -18.26
CA PRO A 44 -4.20 7.35 -17.41
C PRO A 44 -4.53 6.93 -15.97
N LEU A 45 -5.10 5.74 -15.76
CA LEU A 45 -5.38 5.24 -14.40
C LEU A 45 -4.09 4.96 -13.61
N ARG A 46 -3.04 4.49 -14.29
CA ARG A 46 -1.72 4.32 -13.68
C ARG A 46 -1.12 5.66 -13.29
N GLU A 47 -1.21 6.65 -14.17
CA GLU A 47 -0.71 7.99 -13.89
C GLU A 47 -1.43 8.61 -12.68
N GLU A 48 -2.75 8.48 -12.59
CA GLU A 48 -3.51 8.97 -11.43
C GLU A 48 -3.16 8.19 -10.14
N LEU A 49 -2.90 6.88 -10.23
CA LEU A 49 -2.43 6.10 -9.09
C LEU A 49 -1.06 6.57 -8.61
N ASP A 50 -0.12 6.78 -9.54
CA ASP A 50 1.23 7.25 -9.23
C ASP A 50 1.19 8.64 -8.56
N LYS A 51 0.35 9.55 -9.05
CA LYS A 51 0.15 10.88 -8.44
C LYS A 51 -0.37 10.79 -7.00
N VAL A 52 -1.36 9.93 -6.75
CA VAL A 52 -1.92 9.74 -5.40
C VAL A 52 -0.88 9.12 -4.47
N ASP A 53 -0.10 8.16 -4.95
CA ASP A 53 0.97 7.51 -4.18
C ASP A 53 2.08 8.50 -3.82
N ASP A 54 2.56 9.29 -4.78
CA ASP A 54 3.57 10.33 -4.57
C ASP A 54 3.08 11.37 -3.54
N TRP A 55 1.82 11.81 -3.65
CA TRP A 55 1.22 12.75 -2.71
C TRP A 55 1.11 12.17 -1.29
N ALA A 56 0.61 10.94 -1.15
CA ALA A 56 0.47 10.27 0.14
C ALA A 56 1.84 9.98 0.78
N GLY A 57 2.82 9.56 -0.03
CA GLY A 57 4.21 9.37 0.37
C GLY A 57 4.84 10.69 0.85
N GLY A 58 4.57 11.80 0.15
CA GLY A 58 4.98 13.14 0.58
C GLY A 58 4.44 13.51 1.96
N LEU A 59 3.15 13.29 2.23
CA LEU A 59 2.57 13.51 3.55
C LEU A 59 3.22 12.62 4.62
N PHE A 60 3.48 11.37 4.30
CA PHE A 60 4.16 10.44 5.21
C PHE A 60 5.55 10.95 5.61
N VAL A 61 6.33 11.45 4.65
CA VAL A 61 7.64 12.06 4.90
C VAL A 61 7.53 13.32 5.75
N VAL A 62 6.53 14.18 5.50
CA VAL A 62 6.27 15.36 6.35
C VAL A 62 6.04 14.96 7.80
N PHE A 63 5.21 13.94 8.05
CA PHE A 63 4.98 13.43 9.40
C PHE A 63 6.26 12.85 10.03
N LEU A 64 7.08 12.13 9.27
CA LEU A 64 8.36 11.62 9.74
C LEU A 64 9.37 12.72 10.10
N ASN A 65 9.33 13.87 9.43
CA ASN A 65 10.24 14.96 9.72
C ASN A 65 9.81 15.79 10.94
N VAL A 66 8.50 15.93 11.16
CA VAL A 66 7.96 16.80 12.21
C VAL A 66 7.70 16.06 13.53
N LEU A 67 7.06 14.88 13.47
CA LEU A 67 6.58 14.20 14.67
C LEU A 67 7.71 13.77 15.63
N PRO A 68 8.88 13.27 15.18
CA PRO A 68 9.94 12.90 16.11
C PRO A 68 10.43 14.04 16.99
N HIS A 69 10.51 15.26 16.46
CA HIS A 69 10.89 16.42 17.27
C HIS A 69 9.81 16.73 18.32
N LEU A 70 8.54 16.71 17.93
CA LEU A 70 7.41 16.94 18.85
C LEU A 70 7.33 15.87 19.95
N LEU A 71 7.47 14.59 19.60
CA LEU A 71 7.41 13.48 20.56
C LEU A 71 8.56 13.52 21.57
N ARG A 72 9.76 13.96 21.16
CA ARG A 72 10.90 14.13 22.07
C ARG A 72 10.74 15.31 23.01
N THR A 73 10.20 16.42 22.52
CA THR A 73 10.03 17.64 23.31
C THR A 73 8.79 17.61 24.20
N GLN A 74 7.83 16.73 23.90
CA GLN A 74 6.57 16.60 24.63
C GLN A 74 6.29 15.13 24.99
N PRO A 75 6.96 14.58 26.02
CA PRO A 75 6.82 13.16 26.38
C PRO A 75 5.40 12.77 26.81
N GLU A 76 4.61 13.69 27.36
CA GLU A 76 3.20 13.44 27.67
C GLU A 76 2.36 13.18 26.42
N LEU A 77 2.68 13.85 25.30
CA LEU A 77 2.01 13.61 24.02
C LEU A 77 2.35 12.20 23.53
N ALA A 78 3.62 11.80 23.60
CA ALA A 78 4.04 10.44 23.26
C ALA A 78 3.32 9.39 24.13
N ALA A 79 3.18 9.63 25.43
CA ALA A 79 2.47 8.74 26.34
C ALA A 79 0.97 8.62 26.01
N LYS A 80 0.33 9.71 25.58
CA LYS A 80 -1.08 9.70 25.14
C LYS A 80 -1.26 9.01 23.78
N LEU A 81 -0.35 9.22 22.84
CA LEU A 81 -0.46 8.68 21.48
C LEU A 81 0.02 7.21 21.35
N ALA A 82 0.97 6.76 22.15
CA ALA A 82 1.53 5.41 22.01
C ALA A 82 0.47 4.28 22.09
N PRO A 83 -0.48 4.28 23.04
CA PRO A 83 -1.46 3.19 23.14
C PRO A 83 -2.40 3.11 21.94
N GLN A 84 -2.89 4.25 21.46
CA GLN A 84 -3.81 4.29 20.31
C GLN A 84 -3.12 3.85 19.00
N TRP A 85 -1.86 4.22 18.80
CA TRP A 85 -1.10 3.85 17.60
C TRP A 85 -0.65 2.38 17.65
N ARG A 86 -0.26 1.89 18.84
CA ARG A 86 -0.02 0.47 19.07
C ARG A 86 -1.27 -0.36 18.75
N LYS A 87 -2.44 0.07 19.22
CA LYS A 87 -3.72 -0.60 18.95
C LYS A 87 -4.03 -0.63 17.46
N ALA A 88 -3.79 0.47 16.74
CA ALA A 88 -3.94 0.50 15.28
C ALA A 88 -3.00 -0.50 14.59
N ALA A 89 -1.72 -0.54 14.98
CA ALA A 89 -0.75 -1.49 14.45
C ALA A 89 -1.17 -2.95 14.70
N GLN A 90 -1.64 -3.26 15.91
CA GLN A 90 -2.15 -4.59 16.25
C GLN A 90 -3.41 -4.96 15.47
N ARG A 91 -4.33 -4.01 15.26
CA ARG A 91 -5.54 -4.20 14.44
C ARG A 91 -5.18 -4.51 13.00
N PHE A 92 -4.20 -3.82 12.43
CA PHE A 92 -3.68 -4.12 11.10
C PHE A 92 -3.17 -5.56 11.04
N ASP A 93 -2.27 -5.94 11.96
CA ASP A 93 -1.65 -7.27 11.93
C ASP A 93 -2.70 -8.37 12.08
N ALA A 94 -3.74 -8.16 12.91
CA ALA A 94 -4.87 -9.07 13.04
C ALA A 94 -5.76 -9.15 11.78
N LEU A 95 -5.99 -8.03 11.07
CA LEU A 95 -6.72 -7.98 9.80
C LEU A 95 -5.97 -8.70 8.68
N GLN A 96 -4.67 -8.46 8.59
CA GLN A 96 -3.80 -9.07 7.60
C GLN A 96 -3.72 -10.59 7.80
N ALA A 97 -3.54 -11.04 9.05
CA ALA A 97 -3.47 -12.47 9.39
C ALA A 97 -4.74 -13.25 9.01
N ARG A 98 -5.91 -12.62 9.06
CA ARG A 98 -7.20 -13.23 8.67
C ARG A 98 -7.60 -13.00 7.21
N GLY A 99 -6.76 -12.33 6.41
CA GLY A 99 -7.05 -12.00 5.01
C GLY A 99 -8.24 -11.03 4.81
N ALA A 100 -8.62 -10.27 5.85
CA ALA A 100 -9.76 -9.35 5.77
C ALA A 100 -9.30 -7.94 5.38
N ARG A 101 -9.98 -7.33 4.41
CA ARG A 101 -9.67 -5.97 3.93
C ARG A 101 -10.23 -4.83 4.79
N ARG A 102 -11.21 -5.12 5.66
CA ARG A 102 -11.86 -4.12 6.53
C ARG A 102 -12.13 -4.67 7.92
N ALA A 103 -12.05 -3.79 8.91
CA ALA A 103 -12.51 -4.04 10.26
C ALA A 103 -14.05 -3.95 10.34
N ARG A 104 -14.61 -4.44 11.45
CA ARG A 104 -16.06 -4.43 11.71
C ARG A 104 -16.65 -3.02 11.82
N ASP A 105 -15.84 -2.04 12.20
CA ASP A 105 -16.20 -0.63 12.30
C ASP A 105 -16.01 0.15 10.98
N GLY A 106 -15.71 -0.56 9.87
CA GLY A 106 -15.58 0.03 8.53
C GLY A 106 -14.18 0.55 8.19
N GLU A 107 -13.28 0.64 9.17
CA GLU A 107 -11.89 1.05 8.97
C GLU A 107 -11.16 0.06 8.05
N SER A 108 -10.49 0.57 7.00
CA SER A 108 -9.82 -0.27 6.01
C SER A 108 -8.40 -0.66 6.44
N LEU A 109 -7.86 -1.69 5.78
CA LEU A 109 -6.48 -2.13 6.01
C LEU A 109 -5.47 -1.00 5.68
N GLU A 110 -5.71 -0.28 4.59
CA GLU A 110 -4.86 0.81 4.08
C GLU A 110 -4.81 2.00 5.07
N SER A 111 -5.93 2.36 5.70
CA SER A 111 -5.96 3.45 6.68
C SER A 111 -5.28 3.10 8.02
N LEU A 112 -5.14 1.80 8.31
CA LEU A 112 -4.38 1.29 9.44
C LEU A 112 -2.89 1.15 9.14
N GLU A 113 -2.54 0.91 7.88
CA GLU A 113 -1.16 0.68 7.43
C GLU A 113 -0.25 1.86 7.73
N ALA A 114 -0.66 3.07 7.35
CA ALA A 114 0.13 4.28 7.59
C ALA A 114 0.44 4.47 9.10
N ARG A 115 -0.56 4.29 9.97
CA ARG A 115 -0.37 4.39 11.43
C ARG A 115 0.51 3.27 11.98
N LYS A 116 0.37 2.04 11.45
CA LYS A 116 1.27 0.93 11.79
C LYS A 116 2.72 1.25 11.42
N MET A 117 2.95 1.75 10.21
CA MET A 117 4.29 2.08 9.72
C MET A 117 4.95 3.14 10.59
N LEU A 118 4.26 4.27 10.84
CA LEU A 118 4.78 5.31 11.72
C LEU A 118 5.01 4.81 13.15
N TYR A 119 4.09 4.01 13.70
CA TYR A 119 4.27 3.39 15.03
C TYR A 119 5.54 2.55 15.10
N ARG A 120 5.81 1.73 14.08
CA ARG A 120 7.02 0.88 14.01
C ARG A 120 8.29 1.72 13.87
N ILE A 121 8.30 2.72 12.99
CA ILE A 121 9.45 3.62 12.81
C ILE A 121 9.74 4.35 14.13
N PHE A 122 8.73 4.91 14.78
CA PHE A 122 8.90 5.61 16.05
C PHE A 122 9.29 4.69 17.21
N SER A 123 8.95 3.39 17.14
CA SER A 123 9.46 2.38 18.08
C SER A 123 10.96 2.15 17.88
N LEU A 124 11.43 2.06 16.63
CA LEU A 124 12.85 1.90 16.32
C LEU A 124 13.69 3.13 16.71
N MET A 125 13.08 4.31 16.66
CA MET A 125 13.69 5.56 17.11
C MET A 125 13.59 5.79 18.62
N GLU A 126 13.05 4.83 19.38
CA GLU A 126 12.84 4.91 20.83
C GLU A 126 12.03 6.14 21.29
N LEU A 127 11.08 6.59 20.45
CA LEU A 127 10.26 7.77 20.72
C LEU A 127 9.05 7.46 21.61
N TRP A 128 8.63 6.20 21.64
CA TRP A 128 7.56 5.78 22.53
C TRP A 128 8.11 5.57 23.94
N PRO A 129 7.35 5.96 24.97
CA PRO A 129 7.76 5.66 26.33
C PRO A 129 7.91 4.13 26.48
N GLN A 130 9.06 3.71 27.01
CA GLN A 130 9.24 2.33 27.41
C GLN A 130 8.11 2.00 28.39
N SER A 131 7.37 0.93 28.13
CA SER A 131 6.33 0.49 29.04
C SER A 131 6.93 0.35 30.43
N ALA A 132 6.48 1.17 31.37
CA ALA A 132 6.81 1.07 32.78
C ALA A 132 6.25 -0.25 33.34
N LYS A 133 6.90 -1.36 33.00
CA LYS A 133 6.67 -2.72 33.50
C LYS A 133 8.00 -3.48 33.44
N ALA A 134 8.94 -3.09 34.29
CA ALA A 134 10.09 -3.90 34.73
C ALA A 134 10.87 -3.23 35.90
N LYS A 135 10.18 -2.62 36.86
CA LYS A 135 10.75 -2.29 38.19
C LYS A 135 9.65 -2.48 39.22
N GLY A 136 9.49 -3.72 39.65
CA GLY A 136 8.39 -4.17 40.50
C GLY A 136 8.31 -5.69 40.53
N GLN A 137 9.46 -6.34 40.70
CA GLN A 137 9.64 -7.68 41.25
C GLN A 137 10.84 -7.61 42.18
#